data_AF-A0A0E4H1Q1-F1
#
_entry.id   AF-A0A0E4H1Q1-F1
#
_cell.length_a   1.000
_cell.length_b   1.000
_cell.length_c   1.000
_cell.angle_alpha   90.00
_cell.angle_beta   90.00
_cell.angle_gamma   90.00
#
_symmetry.space_group_name_H-M   'P 1'
#
loop_
_entity.id
_entity.type
_entity.pdbx_description
1 polymer ?
#
loop_
_entity_poly.entity_id
_entity_poly.type
_entity_poly.pdbx_seq_one_letter_code
_entity_poly.pdbx_strand_id
1 'polypeptide(L)'
;MLRVEPMQTPGMAERLGVTDDRMLQSAWWVDSSGVILGGAHAMNAALSVALGTRIPLWIYRIPGVAGVQNVIYRWVSAHRYRFRGATPLCEAEPERCA
;
A
#
# COMPACT_ATOMS: atom_id res chain seq x y z
N MET A 1 11.46 -11.69 -3.63
CA MET A 1 12.13 -10.41 -3.30
C MET A 1 11.06 -9.33 -3.25
N LEU A 2 11.06 -8.50 -2.20
CA LEU A 2 10.17 -7.34 -2.09
C LEU A 2 10.75 -6.18 -2.91
N ARG A 3 9.92 -5.53 -3.73
CA ARG A 3 10.25 -4.26 -4.38
C ARG A 3 9.23 -3.21 -3.94
N VAL A 4 9.71 -2.08 -3.46
CA VAL A 4 8.88 -0.95 -3.04
C VAL A 4 9.07 0.15 -4.07
N GLU A 5 7.96 0.68 -4.59
CA GLU A 5 7.96 1.78 -5.56
C GLU A 5 7.13 2.94 -5.01
N PRO A 6 7.54 4.20 -5.24
CA PRO A 6 6.71 5.34 -4.92
C PRO A 6 5.41 5.33 -5.73
N MET A 7 4.29 5.66 -5.07
CA MET A 7 3.00 5.73 -5.77
C MET A 7 2.92 6.85 -6.82
N GLN A 8 3.78 7.86 -6.68
CA GLN A 8 3.81 9.06 -7.54
C GLN A 8 4.66 8.86 -8.80
N THR A 9 5.36 7.74 -8.94
CA THR A 9 6.09 7.43 -10.17
C THR A 9 5.09 7.36 -11.34
N PRO A 10 5.38 8.01 -12.49
CA PRO A 10 4.50 7.96 -13.67
C PRO A 10 4.18 6.51 -14.10
N GLY A 11 2.93 6.27 -14.51
CA GLY A 11 2.50 4.96 -15.01
C GLY A 11 2.08 3.94 -13.93
N MET A 12 2.18 4.27 -12.63
CA MET A 12 1.88 3.31 -11.55
C MET A 12 0.39 2.99 -11.44
N ALA A 13 -0.48 3.96 -11.67
CA ALA A 13 -1.93 3.77 -11.63
C ALA A 13 -2.38 2.81 -12.74
N GLU A 14 -1.86 2.99 -13.97
CA GLU A 14 -2.12 2.14 -15.12
C GLU A 14 -1.61 0.71 -14.90
N ARG A 15 -0.39 0.56 -14.35
CA ARG A 15 0.17 -0.75 -14.01
C ARG A 15 -0.70 -1.53 -13.03
N LEU A 16 -1.43 -0.82 -12.17
CA LEU A 16 -2.31 -1.41 -11.16
C LEU A 16 -3.79 -1.42 -11.59
N GLY A 17 -4.12 -0.91 -12.77
CA GLY A 17 -5.50 -0.77 -13.23
C GLY A 17 -6.39 0.03 -12.26
N VAL A 18 -5.82 1.00 -11.55
CA VAL A 18 -6.54 1.90 -10.64
C VAL A 18 -6.52 3.32 -11.21
N THR A 19 -7.48 4.15 -10.83
CA THR A 19 -7.42 5.58 -11.17
C THR A 19 -6.35 6.28 -10.34
N ASP A 20 -5.81 7.40 -10.84
CA ASP A 20 -4.83 8.21 -10.11
C ASP A 20 -5.34 8.65 -8.73
N ASP A 21 -6.59 9.10 -8.66
CA ASP A 21 -7.23 9.47 -7.39
C ASP A 21 -7.26 8.31 -6.39
N ARG A 22 -7.47 7.09 -6.88
CA ARG A 22 -7.50 5.88 -6.05
C ARG A 22 -6.08 5.48 -5.66
N MET A 23 -5.12 5.63 -6.57
CA MET A 23 -3.70 5.35 -6.33
C MET A 23 -3.21 6.09 -5.09
N LEU A 24 -3.59 7.37 -4.96
CA LEU A 24 -3.18 8.23 -3.86
C LEU A 24 -3.83 7.88 -2.50
N GLN A 25 -4.89 7.08 -2.45
CA GLN A 25 -5.65 6.84 -1.21
C GLN A 25 -5.12 5.67 -0.38
N SER A 26 -4.32 4.80 -0.99
CA SER A 26 -3.94 3.53 -0.41
C SER A 26 -2.54 3.11 -0.83
N ALA A 27 -1.93 2.28 0.00
CA ALA A 27 -0.83 1.44 -0.41
C ALA A 27 -1.37 0.24 -1.19
N TRP A 28 -0.58 -0.22 -2.15
CA TRP A 28 -0.93 -1.29 -3.07
C TRP A 28 0.10 -2.40 -3.03
N TRP A 29 -0.36 -3.62 -3.27
CA TRP A 29 0.47 -4.79 -3.37
C TRP A 29 0.07 -5.58 -4.60
N VAL A 30 1.04 -6.02 -5.39
CA VAL A 30 0.84 -6.97 -6.47
C VAL A 30 1.61 -8.22 -6.11
N ASP A 31 0.91 -9.34 -5.97
CA ASP A 31 1.58 -10.61 -5.74
C ASP A 31 2.09 -11.25 -7.05
N SER A 32 2.77 -12.39 -6.94
CA SER A 32 3.34 -13.09 -8.10
C SER A 32 2.28 -13.64 -9.07
N SER A 33 1.01 -13.73 -8.66
CA SER A 33 -0.11 -14.13 -9.50
C SER A 33 -0.78 -12.95 -10.21
N GLY A 34 -0.36 -11.72 -9.91
CA GLY A 34 -0.94 -10.50 -10.45
C GLY A 34 -2.16 -10.01 -9.66
N VAL A 35 -2.47 -10.61 -8.51
CA VAL A 35 -3.57 -10.13 -7.66
C VAL A 35 -3.17 -8.81 -7.02
N ILE A 36 -4.05 -7.82 -7.17
CA ILE A 36 -3.87 -6.47 -6.65
C ILE A 36 -4.62 -6.34 -5.33
N LEU A 37 -3.88 -6.08 -4.27
CA LEU A 37 -4.39 -5.89 -2.92
C LEU A 37 -4.21 -4.42 -2.53
N GLY A 38 -5.19 -3.89 -1.80
CA GLY A 38 -5.15 -2.54 -1.25
C GLY A 38 -5.16 -2.54 0.27
N GLY A 39 -4.81 -1.39 0.83
CA GLY A 39 -4.96 -1.02 2.23
C GLY A 39 -4.32 -1.98 3.20
N ALA A 40 -5.08 -2.37 4.23
CA ALA A 40 -4.59 -3.30 5.25
C ALA A 40 -4.15 -4.64 4.65
N HIS A 41 -4.84 -5.14 3.62
CA HIS A 41 -4.48 -6.41 2.98
C HIS A 41 -3.10 -6.31 2.31
N ALA A 42 -2.84 -5.20 1.60
CA ALA A 42 -1.54 -4.93 1.00
C ALA A 42 -0.42 -4.88 2.06
N MET A 43 -0.67 -4.25 3.20
CA MET A 43 0.30 -4.16 4.31
C MET A 43 0.58 -5.52 4.96
N ASN A 44 -0.44 -6.37 5.15
CA ASN A 44 -0.22 -7.73 5.64
C ASN A 44 0.56 -8.59 4.66
N ALA A 45 0.32 -8.43 3.35
CA ALA A 45 1.10 -9.11 2.32
C ALA A 45 2.58 -8.65 2.34
N ALA A 46 2.83 -7.35 2.40
CA ALA A 46 4.18 -6.79 2.51
C ALA A 46 4.91 -7.28 3.78
N LEU A 47 4.23 -7.25 4.94
CA LEU A 47 4.79 -7.73 6.20
C LEU A 47 5.08 -9.24 6.16
N SER A 48 4.20 -10.02 5.53
CA SER A 48 4.40 -11.46 5.33
C SER A 48 5.67 -11.74 4.53
N VAL A 49 5.91 -10.99 3.45
CA VAL A 49 7.14 -11.11 2.66
C VAL A 49 8.37 -10.65 3.43
N ALA A 50 8.29 -9.52 4.14
CA ALA A 50 9.41 -8.99 4.93
C ALA A 50 9.84 -9.94 6.06
N LEU A 51 8.88 -10.60 6.70
CA LEU A 51 9.13 -11.56 7.79
C LEU A 51 9.39 -13.00 7.30
N GLY A 52 9.21 -13.28 6.01
CA GLY A 52 9.33 -14.64 5.46
C GLY A 52 8.27 -15.62 5.99
N THR A 53 7.10 -15.14 6.43
CA THR A 53 6.02 -15.95 7.01
C THR A 53 4.66 -15.58 6.41
N ARG A 54 3.67 -16.47 6.51
CA ARG A 54 2.28 -16.18 6.12
C ARG A 54 1.40 -15.71 7.29
N ILE A 55 1.92 -15.68 8.51
CA ILE A 55 1.16 -15.39 9.74
C ILE A 55 0.30 -14.12 9.62
N PRO A 56 0.82 -12.96 9.15
CA PRO A 56 -0.01 -11.74 9.03
C PRO A 56 -1.24 -11.93 8.14
N LEU A 57 -1.08 -12.58 6.98
CA LEU A 57 -2.20 -12.89 6.08
C LEU A 57 -3.20 -13.89 6.71
N TRP A 58 -2.73 -14.87 7.47
CA TRP A 58 -3.62 -15.79 8.19
C TRP A 58 -4.46 -15.06 9.24
N ILE A 59 -3.85 -14.19 10.03
CA ILE A 59 -4.54 -13.36 11.02
C ILE A 59 -5.57 -12.46 10.33
N TYR A 60 -5.21 -11.85 9.20
CA TYR A 60 -6.12 -11.00 8.43
C TYR A 60 -7.39 -11.73 7.97
N ARG A 61 -7.33 -13.05 7.74
CA ARG A 61 -8.48 -13.86 7.29
C ARG A 61 -9.43 -14.27 8.41
N ILE A 62 -9.09 -14.01 9.67
CA ILE A 62 -9.97 -14.30 10.80
C ILE A 62 -11.22 -13.42 10.70
N PRO A 63 -12.44 -13.98 10.86
CA PRO A 63 -13.68 -13.22 10.83
C PRO A 63 -13.63 -11.98 11.74
N GLY A 64 -14.01 -10.82 11.21
CA GLY A 64 -13.96 -9.53 11.92
C GLY A 64 -12.60 -8.83 11.90
N VAL A 65 -11.48 -9.56 11.89
CA VAL A 65 -10.13 -8.96 11.92
C VAL A 65 -9.85 -8.12 10.69
N ALA A 66 -10.17 -8.62 9.48
CA ALA A 66 -10.05 -7.84 8.25
C ALA A 66 -10.82 -6.52 8.33
N GLY A 67 -12.04 -6.53 8.87
CA GLY A 67 -12.87 -5.34 8.99
C GLY A 67 -12.22 -4.29 9.89
N VAL A 68 -11.80 -4.70 11.09
CA VAL A 68 -11.11 -3.84 12.06
C VAL A 68 -9.84 -3.24 11.46
N GLN A 69 -9.00 -4.08 10.84
CA GLN A 69 -7.75 -3.60 10.23
C GLN A 69 -8.00 -2.61 9.09
N ASN A 70 -9.03 -2.82 8.26
CA ASN A 70 -9.37 -1.88 7.20
C ASN A 70 -9.90 -0.54 7.73
N VAL A 71 -10.66 -0.54 8.82
CA VAL A 71 -11.11 0.70 9.49
C VAL A 71 -9.92 1.46 10.05
N ILE A 72 -9.03 0.78 10.78
CA ILE A 72 -7.80 1.37 11.31
C ILE A 72 -6.93 1.92 10.17
N TYR A 73 -6.74 1.14 9.11
CA TYR A 73 -5.96 1.56 7.95
C TYR A 73 -6.54 2.82 7.30
N ARG A 74 -7.86 2.89 7.09
CA ARG A 74 -8.52 4.09 6.54
C ARG A 74 -8.31 5.30 7.44
N TRP A 75 -8.41 5.13 8.75
CA TRP A 75 -8.13 6.21 9.71
C TRP A 75 -6.68 6.68 9.61
N VAL A 76 -5.70 5.76 9.57
CA VAL A 76 -4.28 6.10 9.39
C VAL A 76 -4.04 6.83 8.08
N SER A 77 -4.58 6.32 6.97
CA SER A 77 -4.42 6.94 5.64
C SER A 77 -4.99 8.36 5.62
N ALA A 78 -6.17 8.58 6.22
CA ALA A 78 -6.77 9.91 6.33
C ALA A 78 -5.96 10.87 7.21
N HIS A 79 -5.27 10.37 8.24
CA HIS A 79 -4.48 11.17 9.16
C HIS A 79 -2.98 11.21 8.82
N ARG A 80 -2.58 10.70 7.66
CA ARG A 80 -1.16 10.52 7.33
C ARG A 80 -0.36 11.82 7.28
N TYR A 81 -1.03 12.94 7.03
CA TYR A 81 -0.47 14.29 7.08
C TYR A 81 0.08 14.67 8.47
N ARG A 82 -0.29 13.94 9.53
CA ARG A 82 0.21 14.15 10.90
C ARG A 82 1.51 13.40 11.18
N PHE A 83 1.89 12.42 10.37
CA PHE A 83 3.14 11.70 10.56
C PHE A 83 4.30 12.49 9.93
N ARG A 84 5.37 12.73 10.70
CA ARG A 84 6.59 13.36 10.21
C ARG A 84 7.34 12.39 9.29
N GLY A 85 8.08 12.90 8.31
CA GLY A 85 8.92 12.09 7.41
C GLY A 85 8.24 11.61 6.13
N ALA A 86 7.09 12.20 5.76
CA ALA A 86 6.43 11.94 4.48
C ALA A 86 6.60 13.16 3.55
N THR A 87 7.82 13.38 3.01
CA THR A 87 8.00 14.31 1.89
C THR A 87 7.53 13.61 0.61
N PRO A 88 6.58 14.19 -0.15
CA PRO A 88 6.17 13.63 -1.43
C PRO A 88 7.37 13.45 -2.38
N LEU A 89 7.37 12.38 -3.19
CA LEU A 89 8.43 12.11 -4.17
C LEU A 89 8.65 13.32 -5.07
N CYS A 90 7.59 13.90 -5.62
CA CYS A 90 7.71 15.01 -6.57
C CYS A 90 8.23 16.31 -5.92
N GLU A 91 8.18 16.41 -4.59
CA GLU A 91 8.81 17.51 -3.86
C GLU A 91 10.29 17.20 -3.57
N ALA A 92 10.62 15.95 -3.25
CA ALA A 92 11.98 15.52 -2.93
C ALA A 92 12.88 15.34 -4.18
N GLU A 93 12.34 14.78 -5.26
CA GLU A 93 13.02 14.38 -6.50
C GLU A 93 12.12 14.69 -7.72
N PRO A 94 11.96 15.98 -8.09
CA PRO A 94 11.02 16.41 -9.14
C PRO A 94 11.24 15.71 -10.50
N GLU A 95 12.50 15.42 -10.84
CA GLU A 95 12.91 14.73 -12.06
C GLU A 95 12.36 13.31 -12.19
N ARG A 96 11.97 12.66 -11.09
CA ARG A 96 11.38 11.32 -11.09
C ARG A 96 9.85 11.32 -11.26
N CYS A 97 9.24 12.51 -11.25
CA CYS A 97 7.82 12.72 -11.48
C CYS A 97 7.51 13.35 -12.85
N ALA A 98 8.54 13.68 -13.65
CA ALA A 98 8.40 14.30 -14.96
C ALA A 98 8.12 13.30 -16.09
#